data_AF-A0A7Y7WQA8-F1
#
_entry.id   AF-A0A7Y7WQA8-F1
#
_cell.length_a   1.000
_cell.length_b   1.000
_cell.length_c   1.000
_cell.angle_alpha   90.00
_cell.angle_beta   90.00
_cell.angle_gamma   90.00
#
_symmetry.space_group_name_H-M   'P 1'
#
loop_
_entity.id
_entity.type
_entity.pdbx_description
1 polymer ?
#
loop_
_entity_poly.entity_id
_entity_poly.type
_entity_poly.pdbx_seq_one_letter_code
_entity_poly.pdbx_strand_id
1 'polypeptide(L)'
;MQESQQAVCLRLDMDFFECDPNHKIGISLNVKDRLRPLNGMRIKPESGTCGWYIWAGEVFSEASDFFVPLHVSHVESWEPLLLPYLGLPPGSRFLITEQYEDVWYDAKLLSI
;
A
#
# COMPACT_ATOMS: atom_id res chain seq x y z
N MET A 1 -5.82 -14.36 2.05
CA MET A 1 -5.08 -13.17 1.57
C MET A 1 -5.70 -12.60 0.31
N GLN A 2 -5.77 -13.36 -0.80
CA GLN A 2 -6.37 -12.85 -2.05
C GLN A 2 -7.88 -12.56 -1.94
N GLU A 3 -8.65 -13.39 -1.23
CA GLU A 3 -10.11 -13.19 -1.08
C GLU A 3 -10.45 -11.84 -0.44
N SER A 4 -9.74 -11.44 0.62
CA SER A 4 -9.96 -10.14 1.28
C SER A 4 -9.55 -8.96 0.40
N GLN A 5 -8.53 -9.14 -0.43
CA GLN A 5 -8.09 -8.11 -1.38
C GLN A 5 -9.09 -7.92 -2.52
N GLN A 6 -9.57 -9.03 -3.09
CA GLN A 6 -10.61 -9.02 -4.11
C GLN A 6 -11.92 -8.40 -3.58
N ALA A 7 -12.28 -8.70 -2.33
CA ALA A 7 -13.47 -8.12 -1.69
C ALA A 7 -13.37 -6.59 -1.55
N VAL A 8 -12.20 -6.05 -1.18
CA VAL A 8 -11.99 -4.59 -1.13
C VAL A 8 -12.08 -3.97 -2.53
N CYS A 9 -11.41 -4.57 -3.52
CA CYS A 9 -11.45 -4.07 -4.90
C CYS A 9 -12.89 -4.03 -5.44
N LEU A 10 -13.65 -5.12 -5.23
CA LEU A 10 -15.06 -5.20 -5.63
C LEU A 10 -15.92 -4.16 -4.92
N ARG A 11 -15.74 -3.97 -3.61
CA ARG A 11 -16.50 -2.98 -2.82
C ARG A 11 -16.24 -1.54 -3.27
N LEU A 12 -15.04 -1.26 -3.75
CA LEU A 12 -14.60 0.06 -4.21
C LEU A 12 -14.77 0.26 -5.72
N ASP A 13 -15.30 -0.72 -6.44
CA ASP A 13 -15.43 -0.70 -7.91
C ASP A 13 -14.10 -0.43 -8.63
N MET A 14 -13.03 -1.09 -8.16
CA MET A 14 -11.67 -1.00 -8.71
C MET A 14 -11.19 -2.37 -9.20
N ASP A 15 -10.36 -2.36 -10.24
CA ASP A 15 -9.75 -3.59 -10.77
C ASP A 15 -8.82 -4.25 -9.74
N PHE A 16 -8.92 -5.56 -9.58
CA PHE A 16 -7.96 -6.31 -8.76
C PHE A 16 -6.62 -6.44 -9.49
N PHE A 17 -5.53 -6.03 -8.84
CA PHE A 17 -4.17 -6.19 -9.33
C PHE A 17 -3.29 -6.86 -8.27
N GLU A 18 -2.88 -8.10 -8.53
CA GLU A 18 -2.13 -8.91 -7.58
C GLU A 18 -0.75 -8.32 -7.22
N CYS A 19 -0.34 -8.52 -5.97
CA CYS A 19 1.04 -8.35 -5.52
C CYS A 19 1.65 -9.73 -5.28
N ASP A 20 2.69 -10.11 -6.04
CA ASP A 20 3.44 -11.34 -5.77
C ASP A 20 4.04 -11.28 -4.35
N PRO A 21 3.83 -12.30 -3.50
CA PRO A 21 4.41 -12.35 -2.15
C PRO A 21 5.94 -12.22 -2.10
N ASN A 22 6.64 -12.57 -3.19
CA ASN A 22 8.09 -12.45 -3.34
C ASN A 22 8.53 -11.06 -3.83
N HIS A 23 7.60 -10.22 -4.29
CA HIS A 23 7.88 -8.83 -4.61
C HIS A 23 7.98 -7.98 -3.34
N LYS A 24 8.51 -6.78 -3.53
CA LYS A 24 8.73 -5.81 -2.44
C LYS A 24 7.78 -4.61 -2.54
N ILE A 25 7.45 -4.06 -1.38
CA ILE A 25 6.90 -2.71 -1.21
C ILE A 25 8.00 -1.78 -0.69
N GLY A 26 7.84 -0.48 -0.93
CA GLY A 26 8.48 0.55 -0.12
C GLY A 26 7.63 0.82 1.11
N ILE A 27 8.23 0.76 2.31
CA ILE A 27 7.51 1.03 3.56
C ILE A 27 8.38 1.84 4.51
N SER A 28 7.81 2.81 5.23
CA SER A 28 8.52 3.52 6.29
C SER A 28 8.52 2.73 7.60
N LEU A 29 9.59 2.86 8.38
CA LEU A 29 9.74 2.11 9.64
C LEU A 29 8.67 2.45 10.69
N ASN A 30 8.17 3.69 10.66
CA ASN A 30 7.16 4.17 11.62
C ASN A 30 5.79 3.49 11.48
N VAL A 31 5.57 2.68 10.44
CA VAL A 31 4.38 1.80 10.36
C VAL A 31 4.32 0.84 11.55
N LYS A 32 5.47 0.38 12.06
CA LYS A 32 5.54 -0.48 13.25
C LYS A 32 5.15 0.22 14.54
N ASP A 33 5.22 1.55 14.56
CA ASP A 33 4.95 2.35 15.76
C ASP A 33 3.44 2.50 16.03
N ARG A 34 2.60 1.86 15.21
CA ARG A 34 1.12 1.95 15.25
C ARG A 34 0.61 3.39 15.14
N LEU A 35 1.41 4.26 14.53
CA LEU A 35 0.98 5.60 14.17
C LEU A 35 -0.12 5.51 13.11
N ARG A 36 -1.05 6.47 13.15
CA ARG A 36 -2.17 6.58 12.23
C ARG A 36 -2.23 8.00 11.64
N PRO A 37 -2.82 8.17 10.44
CA PRO A 37 -3.34 7.12 9.57
C PRO A 37 -2.22 6.33 8.88
N LEU A 38 -2.57 5.18 8.31
CA LEU A 38 -1.73 4.50 7.32
C LEU A 38 -2.06 5.08 5.95
N ASN A 39 -1.04 5.47 5.22
CA ASN A 39 -1.18 6.00 3.88
C ASN A 39 -0.49 5.07 2.89
N GLY A 40 -1.05 4.97 1.70
CA GLY A 40 -0.45 4.23 0.61
C GLY A 40 -0.60 4.98 -0.70
N MET A 41 0.40 4.86 -1.56
CA MET A 41 0.30 5.18 -2.97
C MET A 41 0.88 4.05 -3.79
N ARG A 42 0.23 3.68 -4.89
CA ARG A 42 0.69 2.62 -5.79
C ARG A 42 1.09 3.21 -7.13
N ILE A 43 2.39 3.22 -7.40
CA ILE A 43 2.92 3.53 -8.73
C ILE A 43 2.93 2.27 -9.60
N LYS A 44 3.35 2.40 -10.86
CA LYS A 44 3.57 1.23 -11.72
C LYS A 44 4.62 0.30 -11.08
N PRO A 45 4.35 -1.01 -10.97
CA PRO A 45 5.36 -1.97 -10.53
C PRO A 45 6.56 -1.97 -11.49
N GLU A 46 7.75 -2.03 -10.92
CA GLU A 46 9.01 -2.18 -11.66
C GLU A 46 9.87 -3.27 -11.03
N SER A 47 10.50 -4.12 -11.86
CA SER A 47 11.62 -5.01 -11.52
C SER A 47 11.59 -5.60 -10.09
N GLY A 48 10.63 -6.49 -9.81
CA GLY A 48 10.54 -7.19 -8.52
C GLY A 48 9.89 -6.40 -7.38
N THR A 49 9.32 -5.24 -7.67
CA THR A 49 8.43 -4.50 -6.76
C THR A 49 6.97 -4.69 -7.17
N CYS A 50 6.06 -4.34 -6.26
CA CYS A 50 4.62 -4.29 -6.55
C CYS A 50 4.07 -2.86 -6.59
N GLY A 51 4.95 -1.84 -6.56
CA GLY A 51 4.64 -0.43 -6.76
C GLY A 51 4.11 0.33 -5.53
N TRP A 52 3.90 -0.36 -4.40
CA TRP A 52 3.40 0.29 -3.18
C TRP A 52 4.49 1.07 -2.45
N TYR A 53 4.14 2.28 -2.01
CA TYR A 53 4.85 3.09 -1.03
C TYR A 53 3.90 3.40 0.12
N ILE A 54 4.24 2.94 1.33
CA ILE A 54 3.36 2.95 2.49
C ILE A 54 4.04 3.64 3.68
N TRP A 55 3.32 4.52 4.37
CA TRP A 55 3.82 5.19 5.57
C TRP A 55 2.74 5.44 6.61
N ALA A 56 3.15 5.71 7.85
CA ALA A 56 2.25 6.06 8.94
C ALA A 56 2.36 7.54 9.33
N GLY A 57 1.24 8.11 9.77
CA GLY A 57 1.12 9.52 10.16
C GLY A 57 0.89 10.47 9.00
N GLU A 58 0.83 11.76 9.29
CA GLU A 58 0.49 12.80 8.30
C GLU A 58 1.71 13.28 7.48
N VAL A 59 2.92 12.93 7.92
CA VAL A 59 4.16 13.43 7.33
C VAL A 59 4.70 12.45 6.29
N PHE A 60 4.60 12.83 5.02
CA PHE A 60 5.33 12.21 3.92
C PHE A 60 6.74 12.80 3.82
N SER A 61 7.73 11.99 3.43
CA SER A 61 9.11 12.43 3.22
C SER A 61 9.67 11.88 1.91
N GLU A 62 10.39 12.73 1.19
CA GLU A 62 11.13 12.37 -0.03
C GLU A 62 12.59 11.99 0.26
N ALA A 63 12.97 11.89 1.54
CA ALA A 63 14.31 11.45 1.89
C ALA A 63 14.58 10.04 1.33
N SER A 64 15.77 9.83 0.77
CA SER A 64 16.14 8.59 0.07
C SER A 64 16.11 7.34 0.95
N ASP A 65 16.19 7.52 2.27
CA ASP A 65 16.16 6.48 3.29
C ASP A 65 14.79 6.36 4.00
N PHE A 66 13.79 7.15 3.60
CA PHE A 66 12.48 7.13 4.23
C PHE A 66 11.72 5.81 3.99
N PHE A 67 11.80 5.28 2.77
CA PHE A 67 11.21 4.00 2.41
C PHE A 67 12.27 2.91 2.37
N VAL A 68 12.02 1.83 3.11
CA VAL A 68 12.83 0.61 3.06
C VAL A 68 12.08 -0.50 2.32
N PRO A 69 12.78 -1.42 1.64
CA PRO A 69 12.13 -2.54 0.98
C PRO A 69 11.61 -3.57 2.00
N LEU A 70 10.36 -4.00 1.84
CA LEU A 70 9.76 -5.11 2.59
C LEU A 70 9.10 -6.10 1.62
N HIS A 71 9.38 -7.39 1.75
CA HIS A 71 8.66 -8.41 0.98
C HIS A 71 7.18 -8.40 1.35
N VAL A 72 6.30 -8.54 0.35
CA VAL A 72 4.84 -8.55 0.53
C VAL A 72 4.43 -9.62 1.55
N SER A 73 5.09 -10.78 1.54
CA SER A 73 4.88 -11.86 2.50
C SER A 73 5.10 -11.48 3.98
N HIS A 74 5.82 -10.40 4.26
CA HIS A 74 6.07 -9.93 5.62
C HIS A 74 5.15 -8.78 6.05
N VAL A 75 4.29 -8.26 5.18
CA VAL A 75 3.43 -7.11 5.50
C VAL A 75 2.47 -7.41 6.65
N GLU A 76 1.88 -8.61 6.67
CA GLU A 76 1.01 -9.09 7.75
C GLU A 76 1.66 -8.97 9.14
N SER A 77 2.95 -9.30 9.21
CA SER A 77 3.70 -9.27 10.46
C SER A 77 4.03 -7.85 10.95
N TRP A 78 3.99 -6.87 10.05
CA TRP A 78 4.22 -5.46 10.39
C TRP A 78 2.92 -4.76 10.74
N GLU A 79 1.93 -4.85 9.87
CA GLU A 79 0.65 -4.16 10.02
C GLU A 79 -0.43 -4.88 9.19
N PRO A 80 -1.24 -5.76 9.83
CA PRO A 80 -2.24 -6.55 9.11
C PRO A 80 -3.36 -5.70 8.51
N LEU A 81 -3.58 -4.47 8.99
CA LEU A 81 -4.58 -3.54 8.43
C LEU A 81 -4.30 -3.22 6.95
N LEU A 82 -3.05 -3.34 6.49
CA LEU A 82 -2.67 -3.09 5.09
C LEU A 82 -3.10 -4.19 4.13
N LEU A 83 -3.18 -5.45 4.61
CA LEU A 83 -3.32 -6.62 3.73
C LEU A 83 -4.50 -6.57 2.75
N PRO A 84 -5.71 -6.12 3.15
CA PRO A 84 -6.85 -6.06 2.23
C PRO A 84 -6.65 -5.05 1.09
N TYR A 85 -5.78 -4.05 1.26
CA TYR A 85 -5.61 -2.96 0.31
C TYR A 85 -4.50 -3.22 -0.72
N LEU A 86 -3.65 -4.22 -0.49
CA LEU A 86 -2.52 -4.52 -1.39
C LEU A 86 -2.97 -4.95 -2.80
N GLY A 87 -4.24 -5.34 -2.99
CA GLY A 87 -4.80 -5.67 -4.30
C GLY A 87 -5.22 -4.47 -5.16
N LEU A 88 -5.29 -3.25 -4.59
CA LEU A 88 -5.74 -2.07 -5.33
C LEU A 88 -4.80 -1.73 -6.50
N PRO A 89 -5.29 -1.34 -7.68
CA PRO A 89 -4.48 -1.25 -8.89
C PRO A 89 -3.47 -0.09 -8.85
N PRO A 90 -2.42 -0.10 -9.71
CA PRO A 90 -1.57 1.07 -9.88
C PRO A 90 -2.39 2.34 -10.18
N GLY A 91 -1.99 3.46 -9.61
CA GLY A 91 -2.79 4.68 -9.58
C GLY A 91 -3.63 4.84 -8.32
N SER A 92 -3.70 3.84 -7.44
CA SER A 92 -4.47 3.94 -6.20
C SER A 92 -3.72 4.68 -5.10
N ARG A 93 -4.48 5.42 -4.29
CA ARG A 93 -4.07 5.95 -3.00
C ARG A 93 -5.05 5.50 -1.92
N PHE A 94 -4.57 5.37 -0.70
CA PHE A 94 -5.44 5.17 0.45
C PHE A 94 -4.94 5.96 1.67
N LEU A 95 -5.88 6.30 2.54
CA LEU A 95 -5.67 6.75 3.90
C LEU A 95 -6.63 5.96 4.79
N ILE A 96 -6.08 5.12 5.67
CA ILE A 96 -6.86 4.18 6.47
C ILE A 96 -6.48 4.21 7.95
N THR A 97 -7.48 4.00 8.80
CA THR A 97 -7.35 3.65 10.21
C THR A 97 -8.28 2.48 10.49
N GLU A 98 -8.33 2.04 11.75
CA GLU A 98 -9.28 1.03 12.20
C GLU A 98 -10.75 1.47 12.09
N GLN A 99 -11.03 2.78 12.01
CA GLN A 99 -12.38 3.33 11.96
C GLN A 99 -12.67 4.18 10.72
N TYR A 100 -11.67 4.45 9.90
CA TYR A 100 -11.78 5.34 8.75
C TYR A 100 -11.09 4.73 7.54
N GLU A 101 -11.73 4.90 6.38
CA GLU A 101 -11.20 4.48 5.10
C GLU A 101 -11.51 5.56 4.07
N ASP A 102 -10.46 6.02 3.39
CA ASP A 102 -10.56 6.81 2.17
C ASP A 102 -9.62 6.21 1.11
N VAL A 103 -10.17 5.86 -0.04
CA VAL A 103 -9.44 5.25 -1.16
C VAL A 103 -9.84 5.98 -2.43
N TRP A 104 -8.85 6.45 -3.19
CA TRP A 104 -9.09 7.19 -4.42
C TRP A 104 -8.04 6.89 -5.48
N TYR A 105 -8.39 7.22 -6.71
CA TYR A 105 -7.52 7.08 -7.87
C TYR A 105 -6.80 8.38 -8.20
N ASP A 106 -5.50 8.31 -8.46
CA ASP A 106 -4.62 9.40 -8.85
C ASP A 106 -3.79 8.98 -10.08
N ALA A 107 -4.27 9.36 -11.27
CA ALA A 107 -3.62 9.07 -12.54
C ALA A 107 -2.16 9.56 -12.62
N LYS A 108 -1.76 10.57 -11.83
CA LYS A 108 -0.40 11.11 -11.84
C LYS A 108 0.63 10.07 -11.38
N LEU A 109 0.22 9.10 -10.56
CA LEU A 109 1.08 8.00 -10.11
C LEU A 109 1.49 7.05 -11.25
N LEU A 110 0.78 7.06 -12.37
CA LEU A 110 1.11 6.23 -13.53
C LEU A 110 2.22 6.83 -14.41
N SER A 111 2.65 8.05 -14.12
CA SER A 111 3.69 8.78 -14.85
C SER A 111 4.92 9.11 -14.00
N ILE A 112 5.03 8.53 -12.80
CA ILE A 112 6.24 8.59 -11.97
C ILE A 112 7.32 7.71 -12.58
#